data_AF-A0A6H2NHL6-F1
#
_entry.id   AF-A0A6H2NHL6-F1
#
_cell.length_a   1.000
_cell.length_b   1.000
_cell.length_c   1.000
_cell.angle_alpha   90.00
_cell.angle_beta   90.00
_cell.angle_gamma   90.00
#
_symmetry.space_group_name_H-M   'P 1'
#
loop_
_entity.id
_entity.type
_entity.pdbx_description
1 polymer ?
#
loop_
_entity_poly.entity_id
_entity_poly.type
_entity_poly.pdbx_seq_one_letter_code
_entity_poly.pdbx_strand_id
1 'polypeptide(L)'
;GYGDHYYTHIHNGHYDSLDHIMVSEEFSAQNRDRIGRVTYVSVYNDHLFDQTLLEDNIEPWQSDHGQVVATIELDGVPSARPRVVG
;
A
#
# COMPACT_ATOMS: atom_id res chain seq x y z
N GLY A 1 -20.43 -9.98 -3.18
CA GLY A 1 -19.22 -9.53 -2.48
C GLY A 1 -18.52 -8.59 -3.42
N TYR A 2 -18.51 -7.30 -3.12
CA TYR A 2 -17.70 -6.34 -3.83
C TYR A 2 -16.25 -6.62 -3.42
N GLY A 3 -15.47 -7.21 -4.31
CA GLY A 3 -14.03 -7.23 -4.13
C GLY A 3 -13.55 -5.81 -4.39
N ASP A 4 -13.00 -5.16 -3.37
CA ASP A 4 -12.15 -3.98 -3.58
C ASP A 4 -10.94 -4.46 -4.38
N HIS A 5 -11.08 -4.46 -5.70
CA HIS A 5 -9.97 -4.62 -6.60
C HIS A 5 -9.22 -3.30 -6.60
N TYR A 6 -8.21 -3.20 -5.74
CA TYR A 6 -7.24 -2.11 -5.79
C TYR A 6 -6.60 -2.11 -7.17
N TYR A 7 -6.75 -1.01 -7.90
CA TYR A 7 -6.06 -0.80 -9.17
C TYR A 7 -5.19 0.44 -9.05
N THR A 8 -4.00 0.35 -9.62
CA THR A 8 -3.02 1.43 -9.66
C THR A 8 -2.82 1.93 -11.07
N HIS A 9 -3.49 1.33 -12.06
CA HIS A 9 -3.39 1.73 -13.46
C HIS A 9 -4.69 1.40 -14.22
N ILE A 10 -5.07 2.22 -15.19
CA ILE A 10 -6.19 1.98 -16.11
C ILE A 10 -5.72 2.18 -17.55
N HIS A 11 -6.02 1.24 -18.43
CA HIS A 11 -5.80 1.39 -19.87
C HIS A 11 -6.87 0.68 -20.68
N ASN A 12 -7.57 1.40 -21.57
CA ASN A 12 -8.57 0.85 -22.49
C ASN A 12 -9.60 -0.04 -21.76
N GLY A 13 -10.16 0.48 -20.67
CA GLY A 13 -11.15 -0.19 -19.82
C GLY A 13 -10.62 -1.32 -18.94
N HIS A 14 -9.31 -1.61 -18.95
CA HIS A 14 -8.69 -2.62 -18.11
C HIS A 14 -8.09 -1.99 -16.86
N TYR A 15 -8.40 -2.58 -15.69
CA TYR A 15 -7.90 -2.18 -14.39
C TYR A 15 -6.77 -3.12 -13.96
N ASP A 16 -5.58 -2.57 -13.74
CA ASP A 16 -4.40 -3.32 -13.32
C ASP A 16 -3.87 -2.83 -11.97
N SER A 17 -3.34 -3.76 -11.17
CA SER A 17 -2.59 -3.47 -9.95
C SER A 17 -1.12 -3.79 -10.19
N LEU A 18 -0.36 -2.80 -10.63
CA LEU A 18 1.06 -2.96 -10.97
C LEU A 18 1.97 -2.58 -9.79
N ASP A 19 1.49 -1.70 -8.92
CA ASP A 19 2.33 -1.04 -7.92
C ASP A 19 2.14 -1.68 -6.53
N HIS A 20 3.26 -1.96 -5.86
CA HIS A 20 3.28 -2.68 -4.59
C HIS A 20 4.32 -2.08 -3.64
N ILE A 21 3.97 -1.97 -2.35
CA ILE A 21 4.93 -1.73 -1.28
C ILE A 21 5.21 -3.07 -0.60
N MET A 22 6.39 -3.64 -0.86
CA MET A 22 6.85 -4.84 -0.16
C MET A 22 7.53 -4.44 1.17
N VAL A 23 7.18 -5.15 2.24
CA VAL A 23 7.78 -4.96 3.57
C VAL A 23 8.54 -6.21 3.99
N SER A 24 9.47 -6.04 4.91
CA SER A 24 10.22 -7.16 5.50
C SER A 24 9.31 -8.08 6.32
N GLU A 25 9.72 -9.34 6.50
CA GLU A 25 8.96 -10.31 7.31
C GLU A 25 8.89 -9.90 8.79
N GLU A 26 9.78 -9.03 9.27
CA GLU A 26 9.70 -8.44 10.61
C GLU A 26 8.51 -7.48 10.79
N PHE A 27 7.72 -7.22 9.75
CA PHE A 27 6.43 -6.51 9.82
C PHE A 27 5.22 -7.45 9.72
N SER A 28 5.46 -8.76 9.54
CA SER A 28 4.41 -9.78 9.46
C SER A 28 3.77 -10.01 10.83
N ALA A 29 2.44 -10.06 10.86
CA ALA A 29 1.69 -10.38 12.07
C ALA A 29 2.00 -11.80 12.60
N GLN A 30 2.53 -12.68 11.75
CA GLN A 30 2.89 -14.05 12.12
C GLN A 30 4.30 -14.14 12.72
N ASN A 31 5.13 -13.12 12.56
CA ASN A 31 6.47 -13.08 13.12
C ASN A 31 6.42 -12.76 14.62
N ARG A 32 6.93 -13.68 15.45
CA ARG A 32 6.99 -13.51 16.91
C ARG A 32 7.99 -12.44 17.35
N ASP A 33 9.00 -12.18 16.52
CA ASP A 33 10.06 -11.20 16.72
C ASP A 33 9.84 -9.95 15.85
N ARG A 34 8.59 -9.69 15.44
CA ARG A 34 8.25 -8.51 14.64
C ARG A 34 8.71 -7.22 15.33
N ILE A 35 9.10 -6.24 14.53
CA ILE A 35 9.57 -4.92 14.98
C ILE A 35 8.53 -3.82 14.74
N GLY A 36 7.38 -4.18 14.18
CA GLY A 36 6.30 -3.27 13.84
C GLY A 36 5.23 -3.97 13.02
N ARG A 37 4.30 -3.20 12.49
CA ARG A 37 3.21 -3.69 11.64
C ARG A 37 2.76 -2.65 10.64
N VAL A 38 2.27 -3.10 9.48
CA VAL A 38 1.48 -2.26 8.57
C VAL A 38 0.08 -2.14 9.18
N THR A 39 -0.36 -0.93 9.51
CA THR A 39 -1.66 -0.68 10.16
C THR A 39 -2.76 -0.31 9.18
N TYR A 40 -2.37 0.30 8.05
CA TYR A 40 -3.33 0.74 7.04
C TYR A 40 -2.68 0.73 5.66
N VAL A 41 -3.47 0.36 4.65
CA VAL A 41 -3.10 0.43 3.23
C VAL A 41 -4.24 1.13 2.50
N SER A 42 -3.90 2.07 1.63
CA SER A 42 -4.84 2.75 0.75
C SER A 42 -4.22 2.95 -0.63
N VAL A 43 -5.07 3.18 -1.61
CA VAL A 43 -4.67 3.55 -2.97
C VAL A 43 -5.40 4.83 -3.33
N TYR A 44 -4.66 5.86 -3.73
CA TYR A 44 -5.23 7.10 -4.25
C TYR A 44 -5.23 7.06 -5.77
N ASN A 45 -6.38 6.70 -6.34
CA ASN A 45 -6.57 6.49 -7.78
C ASN A 45 -7.75 7.27 -8.37
N ASP A 46 -8.35 8.19 -7.62
CA ASP A 46 -9.52 9.01 -8.06
C ASP A 46 -9.23 9.87 -9.31
N HIS A 47 -7.95 10.15 -9.58
CA HIS A 47 -7.51 10.93 -10.75
C HIS A 47 -7.18 10.05 -11.97
N LEU A 48 -7.27 8.72 -11.84
CA LEU A 48 -7.07 7.82 -12.97
C LEU A 48 -8.31 7.87 -13.85
N PHE A 49 -8.12 8.43 -15.04
CA PHE A 49 -9.10 8.41 -16.10
C PHE A 49 -8.54 7.65 -17.28
N ASP A 50 -9.40 6.87 -17.95
CA ASP A 50 -9.00 6.24 -19.19
C ASP A 50 -8.82 7.31 -20.27
N GLN A 51 -7.57 7.55 -20.66
CA GLN A 51 -7.21 8.51 -21.70
C GLN A 51 -7.89 8.22 -23.04
N THR A 52 -8.32 6.97 -23.29
CA THR A 52 -9.06 6.62 -24.51
C THR A 52 -10.53 7.09 -24.50
N LEU A 53 -11.04 7.46 -23.33
CA LEU A 53 -12.41 7.91 -23.10
C LEU A 53 -12.51 9.42 -22.81
N LEU A 54 -11.38 10.12 -22.71
CA LEU A 54 -11.32 11.56 -22.50
C LEU A 54 -11.11 12.30 -23.83
N GLU A 55 -11.96 13.28 -24.11
CA GLU A 55 -11.74 14.26 -25.18
C GLU A 55 -10.72 15.35 -24.77
N ASP A 56 -10.48 15.50 -23.46
CA ASP A 56 -9.59 16.50 -22.87
C ASP A 56 -8.14 16.00 -22.75
N ASN A 57 -7.18 16.90 -22.98
CA ASN A 57 -5.76 16.64 -22.74
C ASN A 57 -5.49 16.53 -21.23
N ILE A 58 -4.99 15.38 -20.79
CA ILE A 58 -4.44 15.24 -19.43
C ILE A 58 -3.19 16.10 -19.33
N GLU A 59 -3.11 16.89 -18.26
CA GLU A 59 -1.96 17.75 -18.05
C GLU A 59 -0.68 16.92 -17.82
N PRO A 60 0.48 17.30 -18.42
CA PRO A 60 1.69 16.47 -18.39
C PRO A 60 2.27 16.15 -17.00
N TRP A 61 1.83 16.85 -15.96
CA TRP A 61 2.26 16.65 -14.58
C TRP A 61 1.37 15.67 -13.80
N GLN A 62 0.24 15.23 -14.36
CA GLN A 62 -0.61 14.23 -13.74
C GLN A 62 -0.07 12.83 -14.05
N SER A 63 0.06 12.00 -13.02
CA SER A 63 0.45 10.60 -13.21
C SER A 63 -0.73 9.79 -13.74
N ASP A 64 -0.42 8.81 -14.57
CA ASP A 64 -1.30 7.72 -15.02
C ASP A 64 -1.28 6.51 -14.07
N HIS A 65 -0.54 6.61 -12.95
CA HIS A 65 -0.50 5.62 -11.88
C HIS A 65 -1.11 6.15 -10.58
N GLY A 66 -1.92 5.31 -9.95
CA GLY A 66 -2.46 5.53 -8.62
C GLY A 66 -1.38 5.38 -7.56
N GLN A 67 -1.50 6.14 -6.46
CA GLN A 67 -0.51 6.13 -5.40
C GLN A 67 -0.85 5.09 -4.33
N VAL A 68 0.00 4.07 -4.16
CA VAL A 68 -0.09 3.13 -3.03
C VAL A 68 0.49 3.78 -1.78
N VAL A 69 -0.26 3.76 -0.68
CA VAL A 69 0.13 4.37 0.59
C VAL A 69 -0.03 3.36 1.72
N ALA A 70 1.05 3.14 2.48
CA ALA A 70 1.06 2.30 3.66
C ALA A 70 1.38 3.12 4.92
N THR A 71 0.62 2.90 5.99
CA THR A 71 0.96 3.41 7.33
C THR A 71 1.63 2.29 8.11
N ILE A 72 2.81 2.57 8.66
CA ILE A 72 3.62 1.62 9.43
C ILE A 72 3.77 2.13 10.86
N GLU A 73 3.47 1.27 11.82
CA GLU A 73 3.71 1.51 13.24
C GLU A 73 4.86 0.62 13.71
N LEU A 74 5.86 1.20 14.39
CA LEU A 74 6.96 0.45 14.98
C LEU A 74 6.56 -0.02 16.37
N ASP A 75 6.79 -1.30 16.66
CA ASP A 75 6.62 -1.82 18.01
C ASP A 75 7.75 -1.23 18.87
N GLY A 76 7.41 -0.73 20.05
CA GLY A 76 8.41 -0.15 20.96
C GLY A 76 9.50 -1.16 21.30
N VAL A 77 10.72 -0.68 21.58
CA VAL A 77 11.81 -1.54 22.06
C VAL A 77 11.29 -2.34 23.25
N PRO A 78 11.35 -3.69 23.23
CA PRO A 78 10.97 -4.48 24.39
C PRO A 78 11.72 -3.95 25.60
N SER A 79 10.99 -3.52 26.63
CA SER A 79 11.58 -3.16 27.92
C SER A 79 12.51 -4.31 28.31
N ALA A 80 13.80 -4.01 28.45
CA ALA A 80 14.79 -4.94 28.95
C ALA A 80 14.48 -5.25 30.43
N ARG A 81 13.40 -5.99 30.68
CA ARG A 81 13.16 -6.61 31.96
C ARG A 81 14.17 -7.75 32.05
N PRO A 82 15.10 -7.73 33.03
CA PRO A 82 16.00 -8.86 33.22
C PRO A 82 15.15 -10.10 33.41
N ARG A 83 15.42 -11.13 32.60
CA ARG A 83 14.87 -12.46 32.86
C ARG A 83 15.49 -12.93 34.17
N VAL A 84 14.77 -12.79 35.27
CA VAL A 84 15.15 -13.39 36.55
C VAL A 84 15.06 -14.90 36.34
N VAL A 85 16.21 -15.54 36.15
CA VAL A 85 16.32 -16.99 36.15
C VAL A 85 16.35 -17.40 37.62
N GLY A 86 15.28 -18.07 38.05
CA GLY A 86 15.22 -18.78 39.34
C GLY A 86 15.72 -20.21 39.22
#